data_AF-A0A934E001-F1
#
_entry.id   AF-A0A934E001-F1
#
_cell.length_a   1.000
_cell.length_b   1.000
_cell.length_c   1.000
_cell.angle_alpha   90.00
_cell.angle_beta   90.00
_cell.angle_gamma   90.00
#
_symmetry.space_group_name_H-M   'P 1'
#
loop_
_entity.id
_entity.type
_entity.pdbx_description
1 polymer ?
#
loop_
_entity_poly.entity_id
_entity_poly.type
_entity_poly.pdbx_seq_one_letter_code
_entity_poly.pdbx_strand_id
1 'polypeptide(L)'
;MAFRSREQLAACCQVLMGRVGLSSLWTARGPAESAVHALERDGQSFTSEQRMMLLACLSLWQGQGVMRMADFLSRLPRTEASEVAVLIDAAAHGPEAVDQWLAHFGSQRPEPHPAPS
;
A
#
# COMPACT_ATOMS: atom_id res chain seq x y z
N MET A 1 10.79 15.61 7.48
CA MET A 1 10.63 14.15 7.33
C MET A 1 9.15 13.88 7.09
N ALA A 2 8.81 13.08 6.06
CA ALA A 2 7.41 12.83 5.69
C ALA A 2 6.66 11.95 6.71
N PHE A 3 7.36 10.99 7.33
CA PHE A 3 6.85 10.10 8.36
C PHE A 3 7.63 10.31 9.66
N ARG A 4 6.98 10.17 10.83
CA ARG A 4 7.66 10.34 12.13
C ARG A 4 8.46 9.12 12.55
N SER A 5 8.10 7.94 12.04
CA SER A 5 8.79 6.69 12.36
C SER A 5 8.55 5.64 11.26
N ARG A 6 9.35 4.57 11.27
CA ARG A 6 9.15 3.44 10.34
C ARG A 6 7.85 2.70 10.65
N GLU A 7 7.43 2.66 11.91
CA GLU A 7 6.19 2.04 12.34
C GLU A 7 4.98 2.77 11.75
N GLN A 8 5.02 4.12 11.67
CA GLN A 8 3.95 4.89 11.02
C GLN A 8 3.85 4.53 9.53
N LEU A 9 4.99 4.44 8.83
CA LEU A 9 5.02 4.02 7.44
C LEU A 9 4.54 2.57 7.26
N ALA A 10 4.94 1.65 8.16
CA ALA A 10 4.49 0.27 8.14
C ALA A 10 2.98 0.15 8.33
N ALA A 11 2.39 0.96 9.21
CA ALA A 11 0.95 1.03 9.40
C ALA A 11 0.24 1.52 8.12
N CYS A 12 0.78 2.54 7.44
CA CYS A 12 0.22 3.00 6.16
C CYS A 12 0.22 1.90 5.10
N CYS A 13 1.35 1.21 4.93
CA CYS A 13 1.45 0.09 4.00
C CYS A 13 0.53 -1.07 4.38
N GLN A 14 0.32 -1.36 5.66
CA GLN A 14 -0.65 -2.37 6.10
C GLN A 14 -2.08 -2.05 5.67
N VAL A 15 -2.50 -0.79 5.82
CA VAL A 15 -3.83 -0.32 5.39
C VAL A 15 -3.99 -0.52 3.88
N LEU A 16 -3.01 -0.05 3.09
CA LEU A 16 -3.01 -0.18 1.63
C LEU A 16 -3.01 -1.64 1.17
N MET A 17 -2.18 -2.50 1.76
CA MET A 17 -2.14 -3.93 1.45
C MET A 17 -3.44 -4.63 1.86
N GLY A 18 -4.12 -4.14 2.90
CA GLY A 18 -5.45 -4.59 3.27
C GLY A 18 -6.47 -4.43 2.15
N ARG A 19 -6.41 -3.32 1.39
CA ARG A 19 -7.34 -3.05 0.28
C ARG A 19 -7.35 -4.12 -0.79
N VAL A 20 -6.18 -4.70 -1.06
CA VAL A 20 -6.02 -5.75 -2.08
C VAL A 20 -6.03 -7.17 -1.48
N GLY A 21 -6.45 -7.31 -0.21
CA GLY A 21 -6.55 -8.60 0.48
C GLY A 21 -5.21 -9.22 0.88
N LEU A 22 -4.14 -8.44 0.94
CA LEU A 22 -2.77 -8.90 1.19
C LEU A 22 -2.14 -8.29 2.45
N SER A 23 -2.95 -7.91 3.44
CA SER A 23 -2.45 -7.30 4.69
C SER A 23 -1.40 -8.15 5.41
N SER A 24 -1.46 -9.48 5.29
CA SER A 24 -0.48 -10.41 5.87
C SER A 24 0.94 -10.28 5.28
N LEU A 25 1.09 -9.65 4.11
CA LEU A 25 2.38 -9.37 3.50
C LEU A 25 3.08 -8.15 4.12
N TRP A 26 2.43 -7.45 5.06
CA TRP A 26 3.01 -6.30 5.72
C TRP A 26 2.86 -6.39 7.24
N THR A 27 3.98 -6.34 7.95
CA THR A 27 4.04 -6.40 9.41
C THR A 27 4.23 -5.00 9.99
N ALA A 28 4.07 -4.87 11.31
CA ALA A 28 4.34 -3.62 12.02
C ALA A 28 5.81 -3.16 11.87
N ARG A 29 6.71 -4.05 11.42
CA ARG A 29 8.14 -3.75 11.20
C ARG A 29 8.48 -3.53 9.72
N GLY A 30 7.50 -3.62 8.82
CA GLY A 30 7.69 -3.51 7.37
C GLY A 30 7.26 -4.76 6.60
N PRO A 31 7.70 -4.91 5.33
CA PRO A 31 7.31 -6.04 4.49
C PRO A 31 7.69 -7.37 5.15
N ALA A 32 6.77 -8.33 5.10
CA ALA A 32 7.06 -9.70 5.51
C ALA A 32 8.07 -10.33 4.54
N GLU A 33 8.83 -11.32 4.99
CA GLU A 33 9.77 -12.06 4.14
C GLU A 33 9.07 -12.68 2.91
N SER A 34 7.83 -13.14 3.10
CA SER A 34 6.97 -13.62 2.03
C SER A 34 6.64 -12.56 0.97
N ALA A 35 6.60 -11.27 1.33
CA ALA A 35 6.35 -10.16 0.42
C ALA A 35 7.54 -9.86 -0.49
N VAL A 36 8.76 -10.07 0.02
CA VAL A 36 10.00 -9.93 -0.75
C VAL A 36 10.12 -11.07 -1.77
N HIS A 37 9.93 -12.31 -1.32
CA HIS A 37 9.93 -13.49 -2.21
C HIS A 37 8.81 -13.49 -3.25
N ALA A 38 7.70 -12.84 -2.92
CA ALA A 38 6.55 -12.66 -3.80
C ALA A 38 6.92 -11.91 -5.10
N LEU A 39 7.82 -10.93 -5.03
CA LEU A 39 8.30 -10.20 -6.20
C LEU A 39 9.37 -10.96 -6.98
N GLU A 40 10.26 -11.67 -6.29
CA GLU A 40 11.34 -12.45 -6.93
C GLU A 40 10.81 -13.56 -7.84
N ARG A 41 9.60 -14.07 -7.59
CA ARG A 41 8.94 -15.09 -8.41
C ARG A 41 7.99 -14.52 -9.47
N ASP A 42 8.20 -13.28 -9.90
CA ASP A 42 7.32 -12.56 -10.84
C ASP A 42 5.85 -12.48 -10.39
N GLY A 43 5.56 -12.64 -9.10
CA GLY A 43 4.21 -12.51 -8.54
C GLY A 43 3.15 -13.40 -9.19
N GLN A 44 3.51 -14.57 -9.74
CA GLN A 44 2.61 -15.41 -10.55
C GLN A 44 1.26 -15.76 -9.88
N SER A 45 1.18 -15.65 -8.55
CA SER A 45 -0.05 -15.89 -7.77
C SER A 45 -0.88 -14.62 -7.47
N PHE A 46 -0.46 -13.43 -7.90
CA PHE A 46 -1.16 -12.17 -7.65
C PHE A 46 -1.82 -11.58 -8.88
N THR A 47 -2.95 -10.94 -8.65
CA THR A 47 -3.60 -10.10 -9.67
C THR A 47 -2.72 -8.89 -10.04
N SER A 48 -2.99 -8.28 -11.19
CA SER A 48 -2.27 -7.06 -11.62
C SER A 48 -2.37 -5.94 -10.58
N GLU A 49 -3.55 -5.79 -9.97
CA GLU A 49 -3.83 -4.82 -8.90
C GLU A 49 -2.97 -5.09 -7.66
N GLN A 50 -2.98 -6.33 -7.18
CA GLN A 50 -2.20 -6.76 -6.02
C GLN A 50 -0.70 -6.53 -6.21
N ARG A 51 -0.17 -6.84 -7.40
CA ARG A 51 1.23 -6.56 -7.74
C ARG A 51 1.52 -5.06 -7.71
N MET A 52 0.63 -4.25 -8.27
CA MET A 52 0.81 -2.80 -8.30
C MET A 52 0.83 -2.19 -6.89
N MET A 53 -0.10 -2.63 -6.03
CA MET A 53 -0.14 -2.18 -4.64
C MET A 53 1.10 -2.60 -3.85
N LEU A 54 1.56 -3.85 -4.05
CA LEU A 54 2.79 -4.35 -3.44
C LEU A 54 4.01 -3.53 -3.88
N LEU A 55 4.14 -3.25 -5.17
CA LEU A 55 5.21 -2.40 -5.71
C LEU A 55 5.16 -0.98 -5.15
N ALA A 56 3.96 -0.39 -5.03
CA ALA A 56 3.78 0.93 -4.44
C ALA A 56 4.23 0.97 -2.97
N CYS A 57 3.78 0.01 -2.16
CA CYS A 57 4.17 -0.09 -0.75
C CYS A 57 5.68 -0.30 -0.57
N LEU A 58 6.31 -1.13 -1.40
CA LEU A 58 7.76 -1.33 -1.36
C LEU A 58 8.53 -0.09 -1.80
N SER A 59 8.05 0.61 -2.82
CA SER A 59 8.67 1.87 -3.27
C SER A 59 8.64 2.94 -2.17
N LEU A 60 7.49 3.06 -1.48
CA LEU A 60 7.35 3.94 -0.31
C LEU A 60 8.29 3.52 0.82
N TRP A 61 8.37 2.22 1.12
CA TRP A 61 9.18 1.69 2.22
C TRP A 61 10.69 1.85 2.04
N GLN A 62 11.17 1.64 0.81
CA GLN A 62 12.59 1.74 0.48
C GLN A 62 13.00 3.20 0.19
N GLY A 63 12.03 4.09 -0.04
CA GLY A 63 12.29 5.45 -0.50
C GLY A 63 12.89 5.50 -1.91
N GLN A 64 12.75 4.41 -2.67
CA GLN A 64 13.30 4.22 -4.00
C GLN A 64 12.29 3.44 -4.85
N GLY A 65 12.10 3.82 -6.11
CA GLY A 65 11.20 3.12 -7.02
C GLY A 65 11.06 3.84 -8.36
N VAL A 66 10.80 3.07 -9.42
CA VAL A 66 10.64 3.59 -10.80
C VAL A 66 9.22 3.35 -11.30
N MET A 67 8.24 3.43 -10.40
CA MET A 67 6.85 3.23 -10.78
C MET A 67 6.34 4.47 -11.54
N ARG A 68 5.91 4.28 -12.78
CA ARG A 68 5.31 5.37 -13.56
C ARG A 68 3.89 5.62 -13.08
N MET A 69 3.55 6.88 -12.83
CA MET A 69 2.21 7.27 -12.36
C MET A 69 1.09 6.79 -13.30
N ALA A 70 1.35 6.77 -14.61
CA ALA A 70 0.39 6.26 -15.60
C ALA A 70 0.11 4.75 -15.45
N ASP A 71 1.13 3.96 -15.13
CA ASP A 71 0.97 2.51 -14.90
C ASP A 71 0.23 2.24 -13.60
N PHE A 72 0.48 3.07 -12.58
CA PHE A 72 -0.21 3.03 -11.30
C PHE A 72 -1.72 3.32 -11.46
N LEU A 73 -2.06 4.41 -12.13
CA LEU A 73 -3.45 4.84 -12.33
C LEU A 73 -4.25 3.93 -13.28
N SER A 74 -3.58 3.21 -14.19
CA SER A 74 -4.26 2.31 -15.14
C SER A 74 -4.49 0.90 -14.60
N ARG A 75 -3.77 0.50 -13.54
CA ARG A 75 -3.78 -0.90 -13.03
C ARG A 75 -4.41 -1.06 -11.67
N LEU A 76 -4.55 0.01 -10.90
CA LEU A 76 -5.34 0.01 -9.67
C LEU A 76 -6.75 0.51 -9.95
N PRO A 77 -7.78 -0.04 -9.28
CA PRO A 77 -9.09 0.57 -9.31
C PRO A 77 -9.03 1.98 -8.69
N ARG A 78 -9.99 2.81 -9.12
CA ARG A 78 -9.97 4.26 -8.85
C ARG A 78 -9.98 4.58 -7.34
N THR A 79 -10.62 3.73 -6.54
CA THR A 79 -10.69 3.88 -5.09
C THR A 79 -9.31 3.74 -4.47
N GLU A 80 -8.63 2.64 -4.74
CA GLU A 80 -7.31 2.30 -4.21
C GLU A 80 -6.24 3.28 -4.69
N ALA A 81 -6.29 3.66 -5.98
CA ALA A 81 -5.40 4.68 -6.53
C ALA A 81 -5.59 6.04 -5.83
N SER A 82 -6.83 6.41 -5.52
CA SER A 82 -7.14 7.63 -4.77
C SER A 82 -6.57 7.59 -3.36
N GLU A 83 -6.69 6.46 -2.65
CA GLU A 83 -6.18 6.36 -1.27
C GLU A 83 -4.66 6.54 -1.19
N VAL A 84 -3.92 5.95 -2.13
CA VAL A 84 -2.47 6.14 -2.24
C VAL A 84 -2.13 7.59 -2.59
N ALA A 85 -2.88 8.22 -3.49
CA ALA A 85 -2.66 9.64 -3.82
C ALA A 85 -2.87 10.55 -2.60
N VAL A 86 -3.91 10.31 -1.79
CA VAL A 86 -4.14 11.04 -0.54
C VAL A 86 -3.03 10.77 0.49
N LEU A 87 -2.49 9.55 0.54
CA LEU A 87 -1.33 9.25 1.41
C LEU A 87 -0.09 10.05 0.99
N ILE A 88 0.18 10.11 -0.32
CA ILE A 88 1.32 10.86 -0.87
C ILE A 88 1.16 12.35 -0.55
N ASP A 89 -0.04 12.90 -0.70
CA ASP A 89 -0.35 14.28 -0.33
C ASP A 89 -0.18 14.53 1.17
N ALA A 90 -0.71 13.65 2.03
CA ALA A 90 -0.53 13.73 3.48
C ALA A 90 0.94 13.68 3.88
N ALA A 91 1.74 12.80 3.27
CA ALA A 91 3.17 12.69 3.50
C ALA A 91 3.94 13.99 3.14
N ALA A 92 3.45 14.76 2.17
CA ALA A 92 4.01 16.08 1.84
C ALA A 92 3.71 17.15 2.91
N HIS A 93 2.62 16.97 3.68
CA HIS A 93 2.20 17.87 4.76
C HIS A 93 2.70 17.46 6.15
N GLY A 94 3.40 16.33 6.26
CA GLY A 94 4.08 15.90 7.47
C GLY A 94 3.34 14.82 8.27
N PRO A 95 3.94 14.36 9.38
CA PRO A 95 3.50 13.16 10.07
C PRO A 95 2.12 13.27 10.72
N GLU A 96 1.67 14.47 11.10
CA GLU A 96 0.34 14.69 11.65
C GLU A 96 -0.76 14.52 10.60
N ALA A 97 -0.49 14.90 9.34
CA ALA A 97 -1.41 14.64 8.23
C ALA A 97 -1.47 13.14 7.91
N VAL A 98 -0.36 12.41 8.04
CA VAL A 98 -0.33 10.95 7.91
C VAL A 98 -1.13 10.28 9.03
N ASP A 99 -1.09 10.80 10.27
CA ASP A 99 -1.94 10.29 11.36
C ASP A 99 -3.43 10.49 11.05
N GLN A 100 -3.83 11.62 10.45
CA GLN A 100 -5.21 11.86 10.02
C GLN A 100 -5.62 10.89 8.90
N TRP A 101 -4.73 10.64 7.94
CA TRP A 101 -4.94 9.63 6.91
C TRP A 101 -5.15 8.23 7.53
N LEU A 102 -4.31 7.84 8.49
CA LEU A 102 -4.43 6.56 9.21
C LEU A 102 -5.74 6.44 9.98
N ALA A 103 -6.17 7.52 10.65
CA ALA A 103 -7.45 7.55 11.36
C ALA A 103 -8.65 7.36 10.41
N HIS A 104 -8.58 7.95 9.22
CA HIS A 104 -9.63 7.86 8.21
C HIS A 104 -9.69 6.48 7.54
N PHE A 105 -8.57 6.00 7.00
CA PHE A 105 -8.53 4.79 6.17
C PHE A 105 -8.25 3.52 6.96
N GLY A 106 -7.50 3.58 8.06
CA GLY A 106 -7.21 2.43 8.91
C GLY A 106 -8.43 1.86 9.64
N SER A 107 -9.46 2.68 9.83
CA SER A 107 -10.75 2.29 10.43
C SER A 107 -11.67 1.57 9.44
N GLN A 108 -11.42 1.72 8.14
CA GLN A 108 -12.25 1.13 7.09
C GLN A 108 -11.68 -0.25 6.74
N ARG A 109 -12.15 -1.30 7.42
CA ARG A 109 -11.81 -2.67 7.00
C ARG A 109 -12.41 -2.90 5.60
N PRO A 110 -11.66 -3.41 4.61
CA PRO A 110 -12.27 -3.79 3.34
C PRO A 110 -13.26 -4.91 3.61
N GLU A 111 -14.52 -4.72 3.21
CA GLU A 111 -15.47 -5.83 3.13
C GLU A 111 -14.92 -6.86 2.14
N PRO A 112 -14.98 -8.16 2.45
CA PRO A 112 -14.57 -9.18 1.50
C PRO A 112 -15.43 -9.06 0.25
N HIS A 113 -14.80 -8.79 -0.89
CA HIS A 113 -15.47 -8.81 -2.19
C HIS A 113 -16.06 -10.21 -2.40
N PRO A 114 -17.38 -10.36 -2.64
CA PRO A 114 -17.95 -11.66 -2.91
C PRO A 114 -17.29 -12.25 -4.15
N ALA A 115 -16.81 -13.49 -4.05
CA ALA A 115 -16.26 -14.21 -5.18
C ALA A 115 -17.31 -14.28 -6.32
N PRO A 116 -16.91 -14.12 -7.59
CA PRO A 116 -17.83 -14.30 -8.70
C PRO A 116 -18.33 -15.76 -8.70
N SER A 117 -19.66 -15.92 -8.69
CA SER A 117 -20.38 -17.20 -8.81
C SER A 117 -20.18 -17.87 -10.16
#